data_AF-A0A954G4V8-F1
#
_entry.id   AF-A0A954G4V8-F1
#
_cell.length_a   1.000
_cell.length_b   1.000
_cell.length_c   1.000
_cell.angle_alpha   90.00
_cell.angle_beta   90.00
_cell.angle_gamma   90.00
#
_symmetry.space_group_name_H-M   'P 1'
#
loop_
_entity.id
_entity.type
_entity.pdbx_description
1 polymer ?
#
loop_
_entity_poly.entity_id
_entity_poly.type
_entity_poly.pdbx_seq_one_letter_code
_entity_poly.pdbx_strand_id
1 'polypeptide(L)' 'VLHKPLQISVDEILKRLASENLPNLWMPSSDSFLEVETIPLLGTGKLDLAKIKQVACDAFAAEVTS' A
#
# COMPACT_ATOMS: atom_id res chain seq x y z
N VAL A 1 -0.37 -1.58 -0.84
CA VAL A 1 -0.02 -0.17 -1.14
C VAL A 1 0.25 0.53 0.17
N LEU A 2 1.47 1.01 0.38
CA LEU A 2 1.80 1.84 1.54
C LEU A 2 1.58 3.30 1.18
N HIS A 3 0.79 4.04 1.95
CA HIS A 3 0.44 5.42 1.61
C HIS A 3 0.37 6.32 2.84
N LYS A 4 0.51 7.63 2.61
CA LYS A 4 0.15 8.65 3.61
C LYS A 4 -1.36 8.88 3.62
N PRO A 5 -1.91 9.64 4.59
CA PRO A 5 -3.34 9.97 4.59
C PRO A 5 -3.82 10.48 3.23
N LEU A 6 -4.85 9.82 2.70
CA LEU A 6 -5.40 10.08 1.38
C LEU A 6 -6.58 11.04 1.49
N GLN A 7 -6.78 11.86 0.46
CA GLN A 7 -7.93 12.76 0.36
C GLN A 7 -9.12 12.13 -0.38
N ILE A 8 -8.92 10.95 -0.96
CA ILE A 8 -9.91 10.19 -1.72
C ILE A 8 -9.92 8.74 -1.21
N SER A 9 -11.07 8.07 -1.34
CA SER A 9 -11.21 6.69 -0.88
C SER A 9 -10.42 5.71 -1.76
N VAL A 10 -10.08 4.55 -1.19
CA VAL A 10 -9.44 3.43 -1.91
C VAL A 10 -10.28 3.00 -3.11
N ASP A 11 -11.60 2.89 -2.97
CA ASP A 11 -12.50 2.52 -4.06
C ASP A 11 -12.43 3.49 -5.25
N GLU A 12 -12.34 4.80 -4.97
CA GLU A 12 -12.21 5.81 -6.01
C GLU A 12 -10.85 5.72 -6.72
N ILE A 13 -9.78 5.43 -5.98
CA ILE A 13 -8.45 5.18 -6.55
C ILE A 13 -8.48 3.95 -7.47
N LEU A 14 -9.06 2.84 -7.01
CA LEU A 14 -9.16 1.61 -7.77
C LEU A 14 -10.00 1.77 -9.04
N LYS A 15 -11.11 2.52 -8.98
CA LYS A 15 -11.92 2.86 -10.16
C LYS A 15 -11.13 3.63 -11.20
N ARG A 16 -10.34 4.63 -10.77
CA ARG A 16 -9.48 5.41 -11.66
C ARG A 16 -8.37 4.55 -12.26
N LEU A 17 -7.71 3.73 -11.46
CA LEU A 17 -6.68 2.77 -11.95
C LEU A 17 -7.25 1.76 -12.94
N ALA A 18 -8.48 1.27 -12.71
CA ALA A 18 -9.15 0.35 -13.63
C ALA A 18 -9.57 1.01 -14.95
N SER A 19 -9.69 2.34 -14.99
CA SER A 19 -9.93 3.08 -16.23
C SER A 19 -8.66 3.23 -17.08
N GLU A 20 -7.49 2.97 -16.49
CA GLU A 20 -6.23 2.87 -17.22
C GLU A 20 -6.13 1.50 -17.91
N ASN A 21 -5.42 1.42 -19.03
CA ASN A 21 -5.20 0.16 -19.76
C ASN A 21 -4.11 -0.70 -19.09
N LEU A 22 -4.30 -1.01 -17.81
CA LEU A 22 -3.39 -1.82 -16.99
C LEU A 22 -3.90 -3.26 -16.88
N PRO A 23 -3.01 -4.28 -16.92
CA PRO A 23 -3.41 -5.65 -16.64
C PRO A 23 -3.94 -5.81 -15.21
N ASN A 24 -4.97 -6.64 -15.02
CA ASN A 24 -5.54 -6.93 -13.68
C ASN A 24 -4.50 -7.36 -12.63
N LEU A 25 -3.40 -8.02 -13.04
CA LEU A 25 -2.30 -8.42 -12.15
C LEU A 25 -1.64 -7.23 -11.42
N TRP A 26 -1.73 -6.03 -11.98
CA TRP A 26 -1.15 -4.80 -11.44
C TRP A 26 -2.11 -4.05 -10.52
N MET A 27 -3.38 -4.47 -10.48
CA MET A 27 -4.37 -3.88 -9.60
C MET A 27 -4.12 -4.36 -8.17
N PRO A 28 -3.86 -3.45 -7.21
CA PRO A 28 -3.78 -3.84 -5.82
C PRO A 28 -5.16 -4.27 -5.29
N SER A 29 -5.18 -5.20 -4.34
CA SER A 29 -6.41 -5.54 -3.62
C SER A 29 -6.88 -4.37 -2.74
N SER A 30 -8.18 -4.20 -2.58
CA SER A 30 -8.79 -3.10 -1.79
C SER A 30 -8.49 -3.20 -0.29
N ASP A 31 -8.28 -4.42 0.21
CA ASP A 31 -7.86 -4.70 1.60
C ASP A 31 -6.36 -4.44 1.85
N SER A 32 -5.56 -4.33 0.80
CA SER A 32 -4.11 -4.28 0.88
C SER A 32 -3.57 -2.84 0.86
N PHE A 33 -4.35 -1.88 1.34
CA PHE A 33 -3.96 -0.47 1.49
C PHE A 33 -3.65 -0.18 2.96
N LEU A 34 -2.43 0.29 3.22
CA LEU A 34 -1.94 0.57 4.56
C LEU A 34 -1.54 2.05 4.68
N GLU A 35 -2.29 2.78 5.49
CA GLU A 35 -1.97 4.15 5.85
C GLU A 35 -0.84 4.19 6.88
N VAL A 36 0.15 5.05 6.65
CA VAL A 36 1.25 5.31 7.58
C VAL A 36 1.50 6.81 7.72
N GLU A 37 1.91 7.24 8.91
CA GLU A 37 2.29 8.64 9.14
C GLU A 37 3.53 9.04 8.34
N THR A 38 4.48 8.12 8.21
CA THR A 38 5.77 8.33 7.53
C THR A 38 6.12 7.19 6.59
N ILE A 39 6.66 7.53 5.43
CA ILE A 39 7.20 6.55 4.49
C ILE A 39 8.63 6.21 4.93
N PRO A 40 8.98 4.94 5.17
CA PRO A 40 10.32 4.55 5.58
C PRO A 40 11.37 4.91 4.53
N LEU A 41 12.40 5.63 4.95
CA LEU A 41 13.53 6.03 4.13
C LEU A 41 14.84 5.59 4.79
N LEU A 42 15.84 5.28 3.96
CA LEU A 42 17.23 5.16 4.37
C LEU A 42 17.77 6.56 4.74
N GLY A 43 18.88 6.62 5.48
CA GLY A 43 19.56 7.89 5.79
C GLY A 43 20.02 8.70 4.57
N THR A 44 19.97 8.12 3.37
CA THR A 44 20.24 8.78 2.08
C THR A 44 18.99 9.40 1.44
N GLY A 45 17.82 9.26 2.06
CA GLY A 45 16.53 9.72 1.53
C GLY A 45 15.88 8.78 0.51
N LYS A 46 16.48 7.61 0.22
CA LYS A 46 15.90 6.57 -0.64
C LYS A 46 14.90 5.71 0.13
N LEU A 47 13.98 5.04 -0.57
CA LEU A 47 13.03 4.11 0.05
C LEU A 47 13.73 2.96 0.78
N ASP A 48 13.32 2.72 2.03
CA ASP A 48 13.74 1.52 2.76
C ASP A 48 12.72 0.39 2.50
N LEU A 49 12.97 -0.38 1.44
CA LEU A 49 12.09 -1.48 1.03
C LEU A 49 11.99 -2.60 2.08
N ALA A 50 13.06 -2.82 2.85
CA ALA A 50 13.07 -3.82 3.90
C ALA A 50 12.14 -3.41 5.04
N LYS A 51 12.22 -2.15 5.47
CA LYS A 51 11.33 -1.61 6.50
C LYS A 51 9.89 -1.50 6.02
N ILE A 52 9.66 -1.09 4.77
CA ILE A 52 8.33 -1.08 4.15
C ILE A 52 7.70 -2.48 4.18
N LYS A 53 8.46 -3.51 3.79
CA LYS A 53 7.98 -4.90 3.84
C LYS A 53 7.66 -5.33 5.27
N GLN A 54 8.53 -5.00 6.23
CA GLN A 54 8.31 -5.31 7.64
C GLN A 54 7.01 -4.68 8.15
N VAL A 55 6.82 -3.37 7.93
CA VAL A 55 5.61 -2.66 8.36
C VAL A 55 4.34 -3.28 7.76
N ALA A 56 4.37 -3.64 6.47
CA ALA A 56 3.25 -4.34 5.84
C ALA A 56 3.01 -5.72 6.46
N CYS A 57 4.06 -6.52 6.66
CA CYS A 57 3.93 -7.82 7.31
C CYS A 57 3.36 -7.69 8.72
N ASP A 58 3.85 -6.75 9.53
CA ASP A 58 3.38 -6.57 10.91
C ASP A 58 1.91 -6.14 10.96
N ALA A 59 1.45 -5.31 10.01
CA ALA A 59 0.06 -4.86 9.93
C ALA A 59 -0.91 -5.95 9.46
N PHE A 60 -0.51 -6.76 8.47
CA PHE A 60 -1.38 -7.77 7.85
C PHE A 60 -1.18 -9.19 8.39
N ALA A 61 -0.14 -9.46 9.19
CA ALA A 61 0.09 -10.79 9.78
C ALA A 61 -1.01 -11.24 10.75
N ALA A 62 -1.84 -10.32 11.25
CA ALA A 62 -2.96 -10.63 12.13
C ALA A 62 -4.16 -11.30 11.40
N GLU A 63 -4.18 -11.37 10.07
CA GLU A 63 -5.32 -11.88 9.31
C GLU A 63 -5.23 -13.38 8.94
N VAL A 64 -4.16 -14.09 9.34
CA VAL A 64 -4.00 -15.55 9.08
C VAL A 64 -4.37 -16.40 10.30
N THR A 65 -5.43 -16.04 11.01
CA THR A 65 -6.06 -16.92 12.00
C THR A 65 -7.57 -16.79 11.92
N SER A 66 -8.18 -17.44 10.94
CA SER A 66 -9.56 -17.94 10.95
C SER A 66 -9.73 -19.00 9.87
#